data_AF-A0A931QCX8-F1
#
_entry.id   AF-A0A931QCX8-F1
#
_cell.length_a   1.000
_cell.length_b   1.000
_cell.length_c   1.000
_cell.angle_alpha   90.00
_cell.angle_beta   90.00
_cell.angle_gamma   90.00
#
_symmetry.space_group_name_H-M   'P 1'
#
loop_
_entity.id
_entity.type
_entity.pdbx_description
1 polymer ?
#
loop_
_entity_poly.entity_id
_entity_poly.type
_entity_poly.pdbx_seq_one_letter_code
_entity_poly.pdbx_strand_id
1 'polypeptide(L)'
;MAGLDAVPLSASAIAAVVRSGERSAREVLETHLSAIAAGEGEIHAFVTVLAEEARVAADAVDAQVASGIDPGPLAGVPVAVKDNLCTRGVPTTCSSRILEGWRPPYTATVVERMIRAGAVMVGKTNLDEFAMGSSTENSAFGPTRNPHDTSRVPGGSSGGSAAAVAAGFAPLALGSDTGGSIRQPAALCGVVGVKPTYGLVSRYGLIAFASSLDQVGPFAHNVADAAWCLEVIAGHDALDSTSIGEPAPSLVASLDKGVEGLRVGVIAELLGEGIAPDVRRRVDRHPALQRGRHPSRGGHRAGRRLRGVARRAPRTRAHVRGHPRRERLQGSDRGARAASRQRNA
;
A
#
# COMPACT_ATOMS: atom_id res chain seq x y z
N MET A 1 21.61 5.65 14.27
CA MET A 1 20.26 6.17 14.58
C MET A 1 20.27 7.04 15.85
N ALA A 2 21.19 8.01 15.97
CA ALA A 2 21.17 8.95 17.10
C ALA A 2 20.25 10.12 16.71
N GLY A 3 19.02 10.15 17.23
CA GLY A 3 18.07 11.25 16.95
C GLY A 3 16.60 10.87 17.06
N LEU A 4 16.24 9.60 16.80
CA LEU A 4 14.86 9.13 16.91
C LEU A 4 14.39 9.01 18.38
N ASP A 5 15.31 8.98 19.34
CA ASP A 5 14.97 8.89 20.78
C ASP A 5 14.23 10.13 21.29
N ALA A 6 14.25 11.24 20.55
CA ALA A 6 13.59 12.48 20.93
C ALA A 6 12.08 12.48 20.68
N VAL A 7 11.55 11.58 19.84
CA VAL A 7 10.15 11.55 19.39
C VAL A 7 9.61 10.12 19.48
N PRO A 8 8.33 9.89 19.86
CA PRO A 8 7.79 8.54 19.86
C PRO A 8 7.94 7.86 18.50
N LEU A 9 8.36 6.59 18.47
CA LEU A 9 8.47 5.82 17.23
C LEU A 9 7.11 5.38 16.65
N SER A 10 6.09 5.34 17.50
CA SER A 10 4.75 4.91 17.10
C SER A 10 3.96 6.08 16.52
N ALA A 11 3.33 5.85 15.37
CA ALA A 11 2.44 6.81 14.74
C ALA A 11 1.34 7.27 15.71
N SER A 12 0.83 6.32 16.51
CA SER A 12 -0.22 6.60 17.45
C SER A 12 0.18 7.57 18.55
N ALA A 13 1.39 7.39 19.06
CA ALA A 13 1.95 8.24 20.10
C ALA A 13 2.32 9.62 19.54
N ILE A 14 2.85 9.69 18.32
CA ILE A 14 3.12 10.96 17.61
C ILE A 14 1.83 11.78 17.49
N ALA A 15 0.76 11.18 16.95
CA ALA A 15 -0.51 11.88 16.79
C ALA A 15 -1.06 12.39 18.13
N ALA A 16 -0.92 11.62 19.20
CA ALA A 16 -1.38 12.02 20.53
C ALA A 16 -0.64 13.25 21.06
N VAL A 17 0.71 13.27 21.01
CA VAL A 17 1.50 14.40 21.52
C VAL A 17 1.38 15.65 20.66
N VAL A 18 1.13 15.51 19.36
CA VAL A 18 0.85 16.65 18.47
C VAL A 18 -0.54 17.22 18.74
N ARG A 19 -1.58 16.37 18.83
CA ARG A 19 -2.95 16.84 19.09
C ARG A 19 -3.12 17.51 20.45
N SER A 20 -2.33 17.09 21.45
CA SER A 20 -2.34 17.73 22.77
C SER A 20 -1.56 19.04 22.83
N GLY A 21 -0.77 19.35 21.79
CA GLY A 21 0.16 20.49 21.79
C GLY A 21 1.40 20.27 22.65
N GLU A 22 1.65 19.05 23.15
CA GLU A 22 2.87 18.71 23.89
C GLU A 22 4.12 18.83 23.00
N ARG A 23 3.98 18.51 21.71
CA ARG A 23 5.03 18.66 20.69
C ARG A 23 4.43 19.23 19.42
N SER A 24 5.20 20.01 18.67
CA SER A 24 4.77 20.48 17.36
C SER A 24 4.95 19.40 16.28
N ALA A 25 4.08 19.38 15.29
CA ALA A 25 4.24 18.60 14.07
C ALA A 25 5.56 18.95 13.36
N ARG A 26 5.98 20.23 13.42
CA ARG A 26 7.27 20.67 12.88
C ARG A 26 8.46 19.99 13.57
N GLU A 27 8.50 19.95 14.90
CA GLU A 27 9.57 19.25 15.65
C GLU A 27 9.63 17.75 15.33
N VAL A 28 8.46 17.11 15.27
CA VAL A 28 8.33 15.70 14.89
C VAL A 28 8.89 15.46 13.50
N LEU A 29 8.51 16.30 12.54
CA LEU A 29 8.95 16.20 11.15
C LEU A 29 10.47 16.39 11.02
N GLU A 30 11.05 17.42 11.65
CA GLU A 30 12.49 17.69 11.54
C GLU A 30 13.33 16.53 12.09
N THR A 31 12.83 15.79 13.09
CA THR A 31 13.47 14.57 13.58
C THR A 31 13.55 13.50 12.49
N HIS A 32 12.48 13.33 11.72
CA HIS A 32 12.41 12.32 10.65
C HIS A 32 13.16 12.77 9.40
N LEU A 33 13.10 14.05 9.03
CA LEU A 33 13.91 14.62 7.95
C LEU A 33 15.41 14.52 8.26
N SER A 34 15.81 14.67 9.52
CA SER A 34 17.20 14.45 9.95
C SER A 34 17.63 12.99 9.79
N ALA A 35 16.75 12.04 10.12
CA ALA A 35 17.00 10.62 9.88
C ALA A 35 17.14 10.30 8.38
N ILE A 36 16.25 10.86 7.54
CA ILE A 36 16.32 10.75 6.08
C ILE A 36 17.65 11.31 5.58
N ALA A 37 18.03 12.53 5.97
CA ALA A 37 19.27 13.16 5.54
C ALA A 37 20.52 12.32 5.91
N ALA A 38 20.49 11.64 7.06
CA ALA A 38 21.60 10.83 7.54
C ALA A 38 21.71 9.45 6.87
N GLY A 39 20.59 8.84 6.46
CA GLY A 39 20.56 7.44 6.01
C GLY A 39 20.15 7.21 4.55
N GLU A 40 19.42 8.15 3.94
CA GLU A 40 18.80 7.93 2.62
C GLU A 40 19.84 7.75 1.50
N GLY A 41 21.01 8.38 1.63
CA GLY A 41 22.10 8.19 0.67
C GLY A 41 22.63 6.74 0.59
N GLU A 42 22.47 5.95 1.66
CA GLU A 42 22.81 4.53 1.68
C GLU A 42 21.60 3.65 1.35
N ILE A 43 20.43 3.93 1.94
CA ILE A 43 19.25 3.07 1.82
C ILE A 43 18.52 3.23 0.49
N HIS A 44 18.46 4.45 -0.05
CA HIS A 44 17.77 4.79 -1.29
C HIS A 44 16.27 4.36 -1.29
N ALA A 45 15.55 4.67 -0.20
CA ALA A 45 14.13 4.36 -0.02
C ALA A 45 13.18 5.29 -0.80
N PHE A 46 13.63 6.48 -1.21
CA PHE A 46 12.82 7.51 -1.86
C PHE A 46 13.26 7.78 -3.31
N VAL A 47 12.29 7.95 -4.20
CA VAL A 47 12.52 8.59 -5.53
C VAL A 47 12.52 10.10 -5.36
N THR A 48 11.70 10.63 -4.46
CA THR A 48 11.59 12.06 -4.20
C THR A 48 11.33 12.30 -2.72
N VAL A 49 12.20 13.06 -2.07
CA VAL A 49 11.98 13.59 -0.72
C VAL A 49 11.32 14.96 -0.85
N LEU A 50 10.28 15.22 -0.06
CA LEU A 50 9.44 16.42 -0.12
C LEU A 50 9.63 17.28 1.13
N ALA A 51 10.88 17.60 1.46
CA ALA A 51 11.21 18.23 2.75
C ALA A 51 10.51 19.59 2.96
N GLU A 52 10.50 20.45 1.93
CA GLU A 52 9.87 21.77 2.03
C GLU A 52 8.34 21.68 2.06
N GLU A 53 7.74 20.84 1.21
CA GLU A 53 6.29 20.63 1.22
C GLU A 53 5.81 19.99 2.52
N ALA A 54 6.60 19.06 3.08
CA ALA A 54 6.33 18.45 4.37
C ALA A 54 6.36 19.49 5.50
N ARG A 55 7.34 20.41 5.48
CA ARG A 55 7.44 21.51 6.46
C ARG A 55 6.22 22.41 6.44
N VAL A 56 5.76 22.81 5.25
CA VAL A 56 4.53 23.59 5.08
C VAL A 56 3.31 22.84 5.60
N ALA A 57 3.22 21.53 5.34
CA ALA A 57 2.12 20.71 5.85
C ALA A 57 2.15 20.56 7.38
N ALA A 58 3.34 20.40 7.97
CA ALA A 58 3.50 20.33 9.43
C ALA A 58 3.12 21.67 10.10
N ASP A 59 3.57 22.79 9.56
CA ASP A 59 3.21 24.13 10.07
C ASP A 59 1.68 24.36 10.01
N ALA A 60 1.00 23.81 8.99
CA ALA A 60 -0.46 23.87 8.88
C ALA A 60 -1.18 23.03 9.94
N VAL A 61 -0.64 21.86 10.30
CA VAL A 61 -1.15 21.04 11.42
C VAL A 61 -0.97 21.80 12.73
N ASP A 62 0.20 22.40 12.96
CA ASP A 62 0.48 23.19 14.17
C ASP A 62 -0.48 24.38 14.30
N ALA A 63 -0.78 25.07 13.20
CA ALA A 63 -1.76 26.15 13.18
C ALA A 63 -3.19 25.68 13.53
N GLN A 64 -3.58 24.48 13.11
CA GLN A 64 -4.87 23.87 13.49
C GLN A 64 -4.90 23.59 15.00
N VAL A 65 -3.88 22.93 15.55
CA VAL A 65 -3.78 22.66 16.99
C VAL A 65 -3.82 23.96 17.80
N ALA A 66 -3.04 24.96 17.42
CA ALA A 66 -2.99 26.25 18.11
C ALA A 66 -4.32 27.03 18.07
N SER A 67 -5.15 26.79 17.05
CA SER A 67 -6.49 27.38 16.93
C SER A 67 -7.61 26.52 17.54
N GLY A 68 -7.27 25.40 18.18
CA GLY A 68 -8.23 24.49 18.81
C GLY A 68 -9.01 23.63 17.81
N ILE A 69 -8.56 23.54 16.56
CA ILE A 69 -9.12 22.67 15.53
C ILE A 69 -8.39 21.32 15.60
N ASP A 70 -9.15 20.22 15.69
CA ASP A 70 -8.56 18.87 15.63
C ASP A 70 -8.03 18.57 14.22
N PRO A 71 -6.71 18.37 14.02
CA PRO A 71 -6.14 18.07 12.71
C PRO A 71 -6.50 16.68 12.19
N GLY A 72 -7.03 15.81 13.05
CA GLY A 72 -7.43 14.45 12.72
C GLY A 72 -6.54 13.37 13.34
N PRO A 73 -6.86 12.09 13.11
CA PRO A 73 -6.26 10.97 13.82
C PRO A 73 -4.76 10.76 13.55
N LEU A 74 -4.22 11.29 12.46
CA LEU A 74 -2.80 11.20 12.09
C LEU A 74 -2.11 12.56 12.19
N ALA A 75 -2.61 13.48 13.01
CA ALA A 75 -2.05 14.82 13.19
C ALA A 75 -0.52 14.81 13.32
N GLY A 76 0.16 15.42 12.34
CA GLY A 76 1.62 15.61 12.35
C GLY A 76 2.42 14.33 12.13
N VAL A 77 1.79 13.18 11.88
CA VAL A 77 2.48 11.90 11.66
C VAL A 77 3.20 11.95 10.30
N PRO A 78 4.53 11.78 10.23
CA PRO A 78 5.25 11.68 8.97
C PRO A 78 4.87 10.39 8.22
N VAL A 79 4.59 10.47 6.93
CA VAL A 79 4.18 9.32 6.12
C VAL A 79 4.91 9.25 4.77
N ALA A 80 5.40 8.07 4.43
CA ALA A 80 6.03 7.82 3.15
C ALA A 80 5.03 7.15 2.16
N VAL A 81 4.98 7.59 0.91
CA VAL A 81 3.94 7.15 -0.04
C VAL A 81 4.58 6.51 -1.27
N LYS A 82 4.24 5.26 -1.59
CA LYS A 82 4.78 4.59 -2.79
C LYS A 82 4.56 5.40 -4.06
N ASP A 83 5.59 5.45 -4.91
CA ASP A 83 5.61 6.33 -6.08
C ASP A 83 4.67 5.92 -7.24
N ASN A 84 3.88 4.85 -7.07
CA ASN A 84 2.75 4.53 -7.97
C ASN A 84 1.38 5.04 -7.46
N LEU A 85 1.36 5.82 -6.37
CA LEU A 85 0.18 6.52 -5.88
C LEU A 85 0.23 7.98 -6.34
N CYS A 86 -0.75 8.37 -7.14
CA CYS A 86 -0.87 9.72 -7.67
C CYS A 86 -1.04 10.73 -6.55
N THR A 87 -0.29 11.83 -6.62
CA THR A 87 -0.41 12.98 -5.74
C THR A 87 -0.39 14.25 -6.57
N ARG A 88 -1.44 15.08 -6.47
CA ARG A 88 -1.60 16.26 -7.32
C ARG A 88 -0.36 17.16 -7.25
N GLY A 89 0.23 17.44 -8.41
CA GLY A 89 1.38 18.35 -8.52
C GLY A 89 2.72 17.77 -8.06
N VAL A 90 2.77 16.59 -7.45
CA VAL A 90 4.00 15.91 -7.00
C VAL A 90 4.41 14.87 -8.06
N PRO A 91 5.69 14.78 -8.47
CA PRO A 91 6.13 13.77 -9.44
C PRO A 91 5.70 12.36 -9.02
N THR A 92 5.21 11.59 -9.98
CA THR A 92 4.77 10.20 -9.77
C THR A 92 5.28 9.37 -10.93
N THR A 93 6.34 8.62 -10.72
CA THR A 93 7.09 8.00 -11.83
C THR A 93 6.89 6.49 -11.92
N CYS A 94 6.31 5.86 -10.89
CA CYS A 94 6.33 4.40 -10.74
C CYS A 94 7.75 3.80 -10.78
N SER A 95 8.76 4.57 -10.37
CA SER A 95 10.19 4.26 -10.59
C SER A 95 10.55 3.95 -12.05
N SER A 96 9.85 4.59 -12.99
CA SER A 96 10.06 4.45 -14.43
C SER A 96 10.47 5.77 -15.07
N ARG A 97 11.42 5.72 -16.02
CA ARG A 97 11.74 6.88 -16.87
C ARG A 97 10.62 7.24 -17.85
N ILE A 98 9.66 6.33 -18.09
CA ILE A 98 8.50 6.61 -18.95
C ILE A 98 7.63 7.72 -18.37
N LEU A 99 7.54 7.81 -17.04
CA LEU A 99 6.77 8.82 -16.32
C LEU A 99 7.68 9.89 -15.67
N GLU A 100 8.95 9.97 -16.06
CA GLU A 100 9.85 11.00 -15.56
C GLU A 100 9.29 12.40 -15.88
N GLY A 101 9.18 13.24 -14.85
CA GLY A 101 8.58 14.57 -14.97
C GLY A 101 7.04 14.60 -15.00
N TRP A 102 6.34 13.47 -15.04
CA TRP A 102 4.88 13.45 -14.97
C TRP A 102 4.38 13.86 -13.59
N ARG A 103 3.51 14.88 -13.56
CA ARG A 103 2.83 15.37 -12.37
C ARG A 103 1.34 15.11 -12.51
N PRO A 104 0.74 14.19 -11.72
CA PRO A 104 -0.67 13.90 -11.78
C PRO A 104 -1.53 15.16 -11.56
N PRO A 105 -2.64 15.33 -12.31
CA PRO A 105 -3.60 16.40 -12.08
C PRO A 105 -4.69 16.00 -11.08
N TYR A 106 -4.45 14.98 -10.25
CA TYR A 106 -5.37 14.46 -9.22
C TYR A 106 -4.58 13.72 -8.14
N THR A 107 -5.20 13.50 -6.99
CA THR A 107 -4.61 12.75 -5.87
C THR A 107 -5.36 11.44 -5.70
N ALA A 108 -4.65 10.36 -5.37
CA ALA A 108 -5.25 9.08 -5.05
C ALA A 108 -6.11 9.19 -3.78
N THR A 109 -7.26 8.52 -3.75
CA THR A 109 -8.21 8.61 -2.63
C THR A 109 -7.55 8.28 -1.29
N VAL A 110 -6.66 7.29 -1.27
CA VAL A 110 -5.90 6.89 -0.07
C VAL A 110 -4.97 8.01 0.42
N VAL A 111 -4.32 8.74 -0.48
CA VAL A 111 -3.43 9.85 -0.14
C VAL A 111 -4.26 11.03 0.37
N GLU A 112 -5.41 11.32 -0.26
CA GLU A 112 -6.34 12.34 0.24
C GLU A 112 -6.85 12.02 1.66
N ARG A 113 -7.17 10.75 1.94
CA ARG A 113 -7.60 10.30 3.27
C ARG A 113 -6.50 10.51 4.32
N MET A 114 -5.24 10.18 3.99
CA MET A 114 -4.11 10.43 4.88
C MET A 114 -3.92 11.91 5.18
N ILE A 115 -3.95 12.77 4.15
CA ILE A 115 -3.80 14.23 4.32
C ILE A 115 -4.95 14.80 5.16
N ARG A 116 -6.19 14.41 4.87
CA ARG A 116 -7.36 14.83 5.66
C ARG A 116 -7.34 14.34 7.11
N ALA A 117 -6.62 13.26 7.38
CA ALA A 117 -6.38 12.77 8.73
C ALA A 117 -5.26 13.52 9.47
N GLY A 118 -4.61 14.51 8.83
CA GLY A 118 -3.55 15.31 9.44
C GLY A 118 -2.14 14.76 9.22
N ALA A 119 -1.97 13.73 8.39
CA ALA A 119 -0.65 13.15 8.10
C ALA A 119 0.21 14.08 7.23
N VAL A 120 1.52 14.06 7.48
CA VAL A 120 2.52 14.88 6.77
C VAL A 120 3.33 13.98 5.82
N MET A 121 3.11 14.11 4.52
CA MET A 121 3.82 13.29 3.53
C MET A 121 5.28 13.74 3.37
N VAL A 122 6.24 12.85 3.67
CA VAL A 122 7.68 13.16 3.60
C VAL A 122 8.33 12.86 2.24
N GLY A 123 7.67 12.05 1.40
CA GLY A 123 8.24 11.71 0.10
C GLY A 123 7.52 10.58 -0.63
N LYS A 124 7.97 10.37 -1.87
CA LYS A 124 7.56 9.29 -2.76
C LYS A 124 8.57 8.15 -2.69
N THR A 125 8.17 6.97 -2.20
CA THR A 125 9.10 5.85 -2.00
C THR A 125 9.36 5.10 -3.29
N ASN A 126 10.58 4.62 -3.43
CA ASN A 126 11.06 3.78 -4.52
C ASN A 126 10.29 2.45 -4.59
N LEU A 127 10.22 1.90 -5.81
CA LEU A 127 9.59 0.62 -6.11
C LEU A 127 10.28 -0.07 -7.30
N ASP A 128 10.03 -1.35 -7.50
CA ASP A 128 10.25 -1.96 -8.81
C ASP A 128 9.41 -1.22 -9.86
N GLU A 129 9.99 -0.98 -11.04
CA GLU A 129 9.37 -0.24 -12.14
C GLU A 129 7.94 -0.77 -12.43
N PHE A 130 6.94 0.13 -12.40
CA PHE A 130 5.51 -0.19 -12.55
C PHE A 130 4.99 -1.29 -11.60
N ALA A 131 5.59 -1.39 -10.41
CA ALA A 131 5.29 -2.40 -9.41
C ALA A 131 5.64 -3.85 -9.82
N MET A 132 6.44 -4.04 -10.89
CA MET A 132 6.79 -5.34 -11.47
C MET A 132 8.16 -5.84 -10.98
N GLY A 133 8.16 -6.51 -9.84
CA GLY A 133 9.36 -7.12 -9.27
C GLY A 133 9.17 -7.48 -7.80
N SER A 134 10.20 -8.07 -7.22
CA SER A 134 10.19 -8.54 -5.83
C SER A 134 11.48 -8.22 -5.08
N SER A 135 12.24 -7.22 -5.55
CA SER A 135 13.50 -6.80 -4.94
C SER A 135 13.77 -5.29 -4.95
N THR A 136 13.00 -4.50 -5.71
CA THR A 136 13.21 -3.06 -5.95
C THR A 136 14.50 -2.75 -6.72
N GLU A 137 15.16 -3.76 -7.28
CA GLU A 137 16.36 -3.60 -8.11
C GLU A 137 16.03 -3.10 -9.51
N ASN A 138 14.80 -3.32 -9.99
CA ASN A 138 14.36 -2.88 -11.32
C ASN A 138 13.96 -1.39 -11.36
N SER A 139 14.12 -0.65 -10.27
CA SER A 139 13.88 0.80 -10.29
C SER A 139 14.80 1.49 -11.29
N ALA A 140 14.24 2.31 -12.18
CA ALA A 140 15.01 3.11 -13.13
C ALA A 140 15.85 4.22 -12.46
N PHE A 141 15.63 4.45 -11.15
CA PHE A 141 16.36 5.41 -10.31
C PHE A 141 17.42 4.74 -9.43
N GLY A 142 17.52 3.41 -9.46
CA GLY A 142 18.50 2.63 -8.70
C GLY A 142 17.89 1.83 -7.54
N PRO A 143 18.58 0.78 -7.08
CA PRO A 143 18.04 -0.16 -6.10
C PRO A 143 17.91 0.46 -4.71
N THR A 144 16.82 0.15 -4.01
CA THR A 144 16.73 0.32 -2.55
C THR A 144 17.50 -0.80 -1.85
N ARG A 145 18.15 -0.52 -0.72
CA ARG A 145 18.87 -1.50 0.12
C ARG A 145 18.09 -1.83 1.40
N ASN A 146 18.31 -3.02 1.95
CA ASN A 146 17.66 -3.44 3.18
C ASN A 146 18.32 -2.77 4.41
N PRO A 147 17.56 -2.09 5.29
CA PRO A 147 18.12 -1.46 6.50
C PRO A 147 18.79 -2.44 7.50
N HIS A 148 18.48 -3.74 7.46
CA HIS A 148 19.15 -4.74 8.29
C HIS A 148 20.51 -5.18 7.75
N ASP A 149 20.73 -5.06 6.44
CA ASP A 149 21.96 -5.46 5.75
C ASP A 149 21.96 -4.82 4.35
N THR A 150 22.78 -3.77 4.17
CA THR A 150 22.77 -2.97 2.94
C THR A 150 23.36 -3.70 1.72
N SER A 151 23.89 -4.91 1.90
CA SER A 151 24.23 -5.82 0.80
C SER A 151 23.02 -6.58 0.24
N ARG A 152 21.85 -6.49 0.88
CA ARG A 152 20.64 -7.26 0.55
C ARG A 152 19.50 -6.39 0.05
N VAL A 153 18.55 -7.06 -0.61
CA VAL A 153 17.32 -6.47 -1.11
C VAL A 153 16.31 -6.23 0.03
N PRO A 154 15.54 -5.13 -0.01
CA PRO A 154 14.42 -4.88 0.90
C PRO A 154 13.16 -5.67 0.51
N GLY A 155 13.22 -6.40 -0.62
CA GLY A 155 12.05 -6.99 -1.25
C GLY A 155 11.37 -6.06 -2.24
N GLY A 156 10.18 -6.42 -2.70
CA GLY A 156 9.47 -5.65 -3.71
C GLY A 156 8.04 -6.13 -3.98
N SER A 157 7.25 -5.34 -4.69
CA SER A 157 7.67 -4.08 -5.32
C SER A 157 7.63 -2.85 -4.43
N SER A 158 7.12 -2.92 -3.19
CA SER A 158 7.12 -1.77 -2.27
C SER A 158 8.36 -1.74 -1.36
N GLY A 159 9.54 -2.06 -1.88
CA GLY A 159 10.77 -2.15 -1.07
C GLY A 159 11.17 -0.81 -0.45
N GLY A 160 11.01 0.30 -1.17
CA GLY A 160 11.22 1.64 -0.62
C GLY A 160 10.29 1.95 0.56
N SER A 161 9.02 1.56 0.48
CA SER A 161 8.05 1.76 1.57
C SER A 161 8.43 0.98 2.83
N ALA A 162 8.82 -0.29 2.68
CA ALA A 162 9.25 -1.11 3.80
C ALA A 162 10.58 -0.63 4.40
N ALA A 163 11.53 -0.24 3.54
CA ALA A 163 12.83 0.29 3.97
C ALA A 163 12.69 1.63 4.68
N ALA A 164 11.83 2.55 4.21
CA ALA A 164 11.58 3.83 4.87
C ALA A 164 11.07 3.63 6.31
N VAL A 165 10.15 2.69 6.53
CA VAL A 165 9.70 2.34 7.88
C VAL A 165 10.83 1.69 8.67
N ALA A 166 11.46 0.64 8.14
CA ALA A 166 12.51 -0.09 8.88
C ALA A 166 13.72 0.79 9.26
N ALA A 167 14.06 1.80 8.45
CA ALA A 167 15.13 2.75 8.70
C ALA A 167 14.71 3.92 9.64
N GLY A 168 13.45 3.98 10.07
CA GLY A 168 12.93 5.05 10.91
C GLY A 168 12.78 6.41 10.18
N PHE A 169 12.66 6.40 8.85
CA PHE A 169 12.42 7.61 8.06
C PHE A 169 10.98 8.09 8.15
N ALA A 170 10.04 7.17 8.37
CA ALA A 170 8.64 7.46 8.64
C ALA A 170 8.03 6.34 9.51
N PRO A 171 7.16 6.64 10.49
CA PRO A 171 6.46 5.62 11.28
C PRO A 171 5.44 4.83 10.46
N LEU A 172 4.93 5.42 9.38
CA LEU A 172 3.99 4.80 8.45
C LEU A 172 4.45 4.97 7.00
N ALA A 173 4.16 3.96 6.18
CA ALA A 173 4.21 4.10 4.74
C ALA A 173 3.02 3.44 4.05
N LEU A 174 2.66 3.92 2.86
CA LEU A 174 1.70 3.25 1.98
C LEU A 174 2.44 2.51 0.87
N GLY A 175 2.00 1.28 0.57
CA GLY A 175 2.43 0.53 -0.61
C GLY A 175 1.27 -0.11 -1.35
N SER A 176 1.59 -0.92 -2.36
CA SER A 176 0.62 -1.70 -3.13
C SER A 176 1.03 -3.17 -3.17
N ASP A 177 0.07 -4.08 -3.04
CA ASP A 177 0.27 -5.54 -3.10
C ASP A 177 -0.58 -6.15 -4.21
N THR A 178 0.09 -6.71 -5.22
CA THR A 178 -0.54 -7.43 -6.34
C THR A 178 -0.31 -8.94 -6.20
N GLY A 179 0.93 -9.33 -5.92
CA GLY A 179 1.35 -10.72 -5.75
C GLY A 179 2.16 -10.99 -4.49
N GLY A 180 2.12 -10.09 -3.50
CA GLY A 180 3.00 -10.10 -2.33
C GLY A 180 3.72 -8.78 -2.07
N SER A 181 3.49 -7.76 -2.90
CA SER A 181 4.30 -6.53 -2.94
C SER A 181 4.21 -5.63 -1.70
N ILE A 182 3.38 -5.95 -0.71
CA ILE A 182 3.45 -5.38 0.65
C ILE A 182 4.02 -6.40 1.63
N ARG A 183 3.45 -7.61 1.65
CA ARG A 183 3.77 -8.63 2.67
C ARG A 183 5.21 -9.15 2.56
N GLN A 184 5.73 -9.32 1.35
CA GLN A 184 7.10 -9.80 1.11
C GLN A 184 8.15 -8.79 1.57
N PRO A 185 8.12 -7.49 1.16
CA PRO A 185 9.10 -6.54 1.65
C PRO A 185 8.93 -6.26 3.16
N ALA A 186 7.71 -6.33 3.70
CA ALA A 186 7.50 -6.24 5.15
C ALA A 186 8.23 -7.37 5.91
N ALA A 187 8.14 -8.61 5.41
CA ALA A 187 8.83 -9.75 5.99
C ALA A 187 10.36 -9.64 5.91
N LEU A 188 10.90 -9.12 4.79
CA LEU A 188 12.34 -8.97 4.59
C LEU A 188 12.95 -7.80 5.35
N CYS A 189 12.18 -6.72 5.56
CA CYS A 189 12.61 -5.55 6.34
C CYS A 189 12.19 -5.64 7.82
N GLY A 190 11.55 -6.72 8.26
CA GLY A 190 11.18 -6.93 9.66
C GLY A 190 10.15 -5.92 10.20
N VAL A 191 9.22 -5.47 9.35
CA VAL A 191 8.13 -4.53 9.70
C VAL A 191 6.76 -5.18 9.51
N VAL A 192 5.70 -4.53 9.98
CA VAL A 192 4.32 -4.96 9.73
C VAL A 192 3.87 -4.41 8.39
N GLY A 193 3.36 -5.28 7.52
CA GLY A 193 2.73 -4.89 6.25
C GLY A 193 1.43 -5.63 6.04
N VAL A 194 0.36 -4.89 5.72
CA VAL A 194 -1.00 -5.45 5.60
C VAL A 194 -1.51 -5.28 4.18
N LYS A 195 -1.87 -6.39 3.52
CA LYS A 195 -2.72 -6.36 2.33
C LYS A 195 -4.18 -6.55 2.76
N PRO A 196 -5.05 -5.54 2.63
CA PRO A 196 -6.44 -5.69 2.98
C PRO A 196 -7.22 -6.55 1.97
N THR A 197 -8.49 -6.82 2.31
CA THR A 197 -9.47 -7.39 1.38
C THR A 197 -9.56 -6.51 0.13
N TYR A 198 -9.60 -7.13 -1.05
CA TYR A 198 -9.80 -6.41 -2.31
C TYR A 198 -11.10 -5.61 -2.26
N GLY A 199 -11.03 -4.32 -2.60
CA GLY A 199 -12.16 -3.39 -2.53
C GLY A 199 -12.39 -2.72 -1.17
N LEU A 200 -11.69 -3.11 -0.09
CA LEU A 200 -11.79 -2.41 1.20
C LEU A 200 -11.19 -0.99 1.16
N VAL A 201 -10.11 -0.85 0.38
CA VAL A 201 -9.39 0.40 0.15
C VAL A 201 -9.53 0.73 -1.33
N SER A 202 -9.82 1.99 -1.64
CA SER A 202 -9.96 2.46 -3.03
C SER A 202 -8.67 2.29 -3.81
N ARG A 203 -8.81 1.95 -5.09
CA ARG A 203 -7.73 1.92 -6.08
C ARG A 203 -7.72 3.16 -6.96
N TYR A 204 -8.64 4.11 -6.76
CA TYR A 204 -8.62 5.37 -7.50
C TYR A 204 -7.30 6.13 -7.25
N GLY A 205 -6.59 6.38 -8.34
CA GLY A 205 -5.27 7.01 -8.36
C GLY A 205 -4.08 6.14 -7.95
N LEU A 206 -4.29 4.84 -7.76
CA LEU A 206 -3.22 3.85 -7.89
C LEU A 206 -2.96 3.58 -9.38
N ILE A 207 -1.73 3.79 -9.86
CA ILE A 207 -1.34 3.40 -11.21
C ILE A 207 -1.34 1.86 -11.27
N ALA A 208 -2.25 1.32 -12.08
CA ALA A 208 -2.57 -0.09 -12.08
C ALA A 208 -1.43 -0.95 -12.64
N PHE A 209 -1.23 -2.11 -12.02
CA PHE A 209 -0.45 -3.23 -12.57
C PHE A 209 -1.40 -4.37 -12.99
N ALA A 210 -2.17 -4.90 -12.05
CA ALA A 210 -3.19 -5.91 -12.33
C ALA A 210 -4.47 -5.59 -11.56
N SER A 211 -5.42 -4.93 -12.23
CA SER A 211 -6.61 -4.33 -11.61
C SER A 211 -7.43 -5.27 -10.71
N SER A 212 -7.48 -6.57 -10.99
CA SER A 212 -8.23 -7.56 -10.20
C SER A 212 -7.49 -8.08 -8.96
N LEU A 213 -6.24 -7.65 -8.76
CA LEU A 213 -5.35 -8.13 -7.70
C LEU A 213 -4.80 -6.99 -6.85
N ASP A 214 -4.53 -5.84 -7.47
CA ASP A 214 -3.93 -4.67 -6.84
C ASP A 214 -4.72 -4.22 -5.62
N GLN A 215 -4.03 -4.00 -4.51
CA GLN A 215 -4.61 -3.38 -3.33
C GLN A 215 -3.59 -2.52 -2.59
N VAL A 216 -3.99 -1.31 -2.19
CA VAL A 216 -3.18 -0.43 -1.33
C VAL A 216 -3.25 -0.93 0.12
N GLY A 217 -2.14 -0.81 0.84
CA GLY A 217 -2.09 -1.12 2.26
C GLY A 217 -0.91 -0.49 2.99
N PRO A 218 -0.94 -0.50 4.33
CA PRO A 218 0.06 0.17 5.14
C PRO A 218 1.28 -0.71 5.47
N PHE A 219 2.38 -0.02 5.76
CA PHE A 219 3.54 -0.50 6.52
C PHE A 219 3.67 0.29 7.82
N ALA A 220 4.05 -0.38 8.91
CA ALA A 220 4.32 0.23 10.20
C ALA A 220 5.29 -0.61 11.04
N HIS A 221 5.84 -0.06 12.12
CA HIS A 221 6.69 -0.82 13.06
C HIS A 221 5.91 -1.83 13.93
N ASN A 222 4.62 -1.60 14.13
CA ASN A 222 3.79 -2.42 15.00
C ASN A 222 2.38 -2.63 14.40
N VAL A 223 1.66 -3.61 14.96
CA VAL A 223 0.34 -4.02 14.47
C VAL A 223 -0.72 -2.94 14.72
N ALA A 224 -0.62 -2.21 15.81
CA ALA A 224 -1.59 -1.17 16.16
C ALA A 224 -1.55 -0.01 15.16
N ASP A 225 -0.37 0.48 14.82
CA ASP A 225 -0.17 1.55 13.84
C ASP A 225 -0.57 1.11 12.42
N ALA A 226 -0.31 -0.14 12.04
CA ALA A 226 -0.77 -0.69 10.77
C ALA A 226 -2.31 -0.79 10.71
N ALA A 227 -2.95 -1.23 11.79
CA ALA A 227 -4.41 -1.28 11.90
C ALA A 227 -5.02 0.12 11.85
N TRP A 228 -4.40 1.08 12.55
CA TRP A 228 -4.87 2.46 12.58
C TRP A 228 -4.75 3.14 11.21
N CYS A 229 -3.61 2.99 10.53
CA CYS A 229 -3.44 3.49 9.16
C CYS A 229 -4.43 2.85 8.19
N LEU A 230 -4.69 1.53 8.33
CA LEU A 230 -5.68 0.84 7.50
C LEU A 230 -7.09 1.39 7.71
N GLU A 231 -7.51 1.66 8.95
CA GLU A 231 -8.81 2.30 9.22
C GLU A 231 -8.93 3.66 8.54
N VAL A 232 -7.87 4.47 8.56
CA VAL A 232 -7.86 5.81 7.92
C VAL A 232 -8.06 5.71 6.41
N ILE A 233 -7.40 4.76 5.74
CA ILE A 233 -7.45 4.65 4.27
C ILE A 233 -8.61 3.78 3.77
N ALA A 234 -9.25 2.99 4.62
CA ALA A 234 -10.35 2.10 4.26
C ALA A 234 -11.69 2.83 4.04
N GLY A 235 -12.61 2.15 3.37
CA GLY A 235 -13.99 2.59 3.16
C GLY A 235 -14.34 2.86 1.70
N HIS A 236 -15.64 2.86 1.43
CA HIS A 236 -16.20 3.02 0.09
C HIS A 236 -15.71 4.30 -0.60
N ASP A 237 -15.47 4.21 -1.91
CA ASP A 237 -15.15 5.34 -2.77
C ASP A 237 -15.97 5.28 -4.06
N ALA A 238 -16.74 6.33 -4.32
CA ALA A 238 -17.58 6.44 -5.51
C ALA A 238 -16.77 6.55 -6.82
N LEU A 239 -15.48 6.91 -6.74
CA LEU A 239 -14.57 6.97 -7.89
C LEU A 239 -13.99 5.61 -8.27
N ASP A 240 -14.20 4.57 -7.45
CA ASP A 240 -13.76 3.20 -7.70
C ASP A 240 -14.96 2.25 -7.66
N SER A 241 -15.45 1.84 -8.83
CA SER A 241 -16.58 0.90 -8.94
C SER A 241 -16.29 -0.49 -8.35
N THR A 242 -15.05 -0.80 -7.97
CA THR A 242 -14.67 -2.04 -7.30
C THR A 242 -14.59 -1.91 -5.78
N SER A 243 -14.74 -0.68 -5.25
CA SER A 243 -14.76 -0.43 -3.83
C SER A 243 -16.05 -0.95 -3.19
N ILE A 244 -15.90 -1.69 -2.10
CA ILE A 244 -17.01 -2.29 -1.36
C ILE A 244 -17.84 -1.19 -0.69
N GLY A 245 -19.16 -1.23 -0.88
CA GLY A 245 -20.10 -0.26 -0.30
C GLY A 245 -20.43 -0.48 1.18
N GLU A 246 -19.97 -1.58 1.76
CA GLU A 246 -20.13 -1.88 3.18
C GLU A 246 -19.16 -1.03 4.04
N PRO A 247 -19.56 -0.66 5.27
CA PRO A 247 -18.66 0.03 6.19
C PRO A 247 -17.37 -0.76 6.44
N ALA A 248 -16.24 -0.05 6.49
CA ALA A 248 -14.97 -0.66 6.88
C ALA A 248 -15.07 -1.20 8.33
N PRO A 249 -14.45 -2.36 8.63
CA PRO A 249 -14.45 -2.90 9.98
C PRO A 249 -13.62 -2.00 10.92
N SER A 250 -14.04 -1.92 12.19
CA SER A 250 -13.19 -1.31 13.22
C SER A 250 -12.13 -2.30 13.70
N LEU A 251 -10.90 -2.05 13.27
CA LEU A 251 -9.69 -2.78 13.56
C LEU A 251 -9.10 -2.35 14.91
N VAL A 252 -8.98 -1.05 15.18
CA VAL A 252 -8.32 -0.52 16.38
C VAL A 252 -9.08 -0.96 17.63
N ALA A 253 -10.42 -0.90 17.62
CA ALA A 253 -11.26 -1.39 18.71
C ALA A 253 -11.22 -2.92 18.90
N SER A 254 -10.53 -3.65 18.02
CA SER A 254 -10.42 -5.11 18.07
C SER A 254 -9.03 -5.61 18.52
N LEU A 255 -8.04 -4.73 18.68
CA LEU A 255 -6.65 -5.10 18.99
C LEU A 255 -6.54 -5.88 20.31
N ASP A 256 -7.29 -5.48 21.34
CA ASP A 256 -7.19 -6.06 22.70
C ASP A 256 -8.12 -7.25 22.95
N LYS A 257 -8.87 -7.71 21.94
CA LYS A 257 -9.82 -8.83 22.10
C LYS A 257 -9.15 -10.18 22.38
N GLY A 258 -7.84 -10.26 22.19
CA GLY A 258 -7.08 -11.51 22.31
C GLY A 258 -7.44 -12.53 21.23
N VAL A 259 -6.93 -13.75 21.38
CA VAL A 259 -7.07 -14.84 20.40
C VAL A 259 -7.64 -16.12 21.01
N GLU A 260 -8.18 -16.04 22.22
CA GLU A 260 -8.81 -17.19 22.87
C GLU A 260 -10.02 -17.67 22.06
N GLY A 261 -10.15 -18.99 21.87
CA GLY A 261 -11.20 -19.59 21.04
C GLY A 261 -11.01 -19.42 19.53
N LEU A 262 -9.99 -18.69 19.05
CA LEU A 262 -9.74 -18.52 17.62
C LEU A 262 -9.30 -19.85 16.97
N ARG A 263 -9.97 -20.23 15.89
CA ARG A 263 -9.60 -21.41 15.09
C ARG A 263 -8.62 -21.00 14.01
N VAL A 264 -7.39 -21.50 14.10
CA VAL A 264 -6.33 -21.23 13.12
C VAL A 264 -6.21 -22.41 12.17
N GLY A 265 -6.44 -22.17 10.88
CA GLY A 265 -6.20 -23.15 9.82
C GLY A 265 -4.73 -23.16 9.41
N VAL A 266 -4.12 -24.35 9.35
CA VAL A 266 -2.74 -24.54 8.92
C VAL A 266 -2.75 -25.29 7.60
N ILE A 267 -2.21 -24.69 6.54
CA ILE A 267 -2.09 -25.31 5.22
C ILE A 267 -0.76 -26.04 5.19
N ALA A 268 -0.79 -27.37 5.32
CA ALA A 268 0.42 -28.19 5.43
C ALA A 268 1.30 -28.10 4.18
N GLU A 269 0.70 -27.88 3.02
CA GLU A 269 1.35 -27.72 1.72
C GLU A 269 2.21 -26.45 1.66
N LEU A 270 1.84 -25.39 2.40
CA LEU A 270 2.64 -24.17 2.55
C LEU A 270 3.79 -24.32 3.55
N LEU A 271 4.03 -25.53 4.05
CA LEU A 271 5.12 -25.85 4.97
C LEU A 271 6.04 -26.91 4.35
N GLY A 272 5.98 -27.11 3.03
CA GLY A 272 6.74 -28.13 2.31
C GLY A 272 8.11 -27.68 1.82
N GLU A 273 8.54 -28.31 0.73
CA GLU A 273 9.78 -27.99 0.01
C GLU A 273 9.74 -26.55 -0.53
N GLY A 274 10.87 -25.84 -0.47
CA GLY A 274 10.99 -24.44 -0.90
C GLY A 274 11.05 -23.40 0.22
N ILE A 275 10.87 -23.80 1.49
CA ILE A 275 11.04 -22.91 2.65
C ILE A 275 12.40 -23.15 3.30
N ALA A 276 13.15 -22.07 3.52
CA ALA A 276 14.42 -22.14 4.19
C ALA A 276 14.29 -22.72 5.63
N PRO A 277 15.20 -23.61 6.07
CA PRO A 277 15.05 -24.31 7.35
C PRO A 277 14.94 -23.39 8.57
N ASP A 278 15.60 -22.24 8.56
CA ASP A 278 15.54 -21.24 9.61
C ASP A 278 14.18 -20.53 9.69
N VAL A 279 13.61 -20.14 8.55
CA VAL A 279 12.24 -19.62 8.45
C VAL A 279 11.25 -20.66 8.97
N ARG A 280 11.40 -21.93 8.54
CA ARG A 280 10.52 -23.00 9.01
C ARG A 280 10.58 -23.18 10.52
N ARG A 281 11.79 -23.18 11.10
CA ARG A 281 11.98 -23.28 12.56
C ARG A 281 11.31 -22.12 13.31
N ARG A 282 11.34 -20.90 12.76
CA ARG A 282 10.69 -19.73 13.37
C ARG A 282 9.17 -19.86 13.34
N VAL A 283 8.60 -20.28 12.20
CA VAL A 283 7.15 -20.49 12.06
C VAL A 283 6.69 -21.60 13.00
N ASP A 284 7.36 -22.74 13.06
CA ASP A 284 6.99 -23.88 13.92
C ASP A 284 6.98 -23.56 15.43
N ARG A 285 7.68 -22.50 15.87
CA ARG A 285 7.64 -22.03 17.26
C ARG A 285 6.34 -21.29 17.61
N HIS A 286 5.51 -20.94 16.64
CA HIS A 286 4.28 -20.20 16.90
C HIS A 286 3.31 -21.04 17.75
N PRO A 287 2.76 -20.52 18.87
CA PRO A 287 1.91 -21.31 19.78
C PRO A 287 0.70 -21.97 19.11
N ALA A 288 0.10 -21.30 18.11
CA ALA A 288 -1.00 -21.85 17.33
C ALA A 288 -0.61 -23.14 16.56
N LEU A 289 0.65 -23.26 16.15
CA LEU A 289 1.18 -24.44 15.46
C LEU A 289 1.66 -25.54 16.42
N GLN A 290 1.93 -25.19 17.67
CA GLN A 290 2.31 -26.15 18.72
C GLN A 290 1.08 -26.84 19.33
N ARG A 291 -0.02 -26.09 19.57
CA ARG A 291 -1.26 -26.62 20.18
C ARG A 291 -1.97 -27.68 19.34
N GLY A 292 -1.74 -27.70 18.02
CA GLY A 292 -2.28 -28.71 17.10
C GLY A 292 -1.48 -30.03 17.03
N ARG A 293 -0.33 -30.14 17.69
CA ARG A 293 0.56 -31.33 17.65
C ARG A 293 0.36 -32.31 18.81
N HIS A 294 -0.76 -32.24 19.55
CA HIS A 294 -1.08 -33.30 20.50
C HIS A 294 -1.24 -34.63 19.74
N PRO A 295 -0.53 -35.71 20.13
CA PRO A 295 -0.69 -36.99 19.48
C PRO A 295 -2.13 -37.42 19.64
N SER A 296 -2.84 -37.55 18.53
CA SER A 296 -4.17 -38.12 18.47
C SER A 296 -4.11 -39.49 19.14
N ARG A 297 -4.78 -39.63 20.30
CA ARG A 297 -5.14 -40.95 20.82
C ARG A 297 -5.85 -41.69 19.70
N GLY A 298 -5.35 -42.89 19.40
CA GLY A 298 -5.74 -43.71 18.26
C GLY A 298 -7.25 -43.76 18.07
N GLY A 299 -7.68 -43.25 16.93
CA GLY A 299 -9.04 -43.38 16.43
C GLY A 299 -8.96 -43.40 14.92
N HIS A 300 -8.90 -44.61 14.35
CA HIS A 300 -9.08 -44.81 12.92
C HIS A 300 -10.36 -44.08 12.46
N ARG A 301 -10.20 -42.96 11.75
CA ARG A 301 -11.21 -42.47 10.81
C ARG A 301 -10.58 -42.46 9.44
N ALA A 302 -10.97 -43.48 8.68
CA ALA A 302 -10.67 -43.64 7.27
C ALA A 302 -10.92 -42.33 6.51
N GLY A 303 -9.96 -41.98 5.65
CA GLY A 303 -9.99 -40.77 4.84
C GLY A 303 -11.29 -40.66 4.03
N ARG A 304 -12.08 -39.63 4.32
CA ARG A 304 -13.15 -39.20 3.42
C ARG A 304 -12.50 -38.41 2.30
N ARG A 305 -12.19 -39.10 1.20
CA ARG A 305 -11.91 -38.44 -0.09
C ARG A 305 -13.11 -37.54 -0.41
N LEU A 306 -12.86 -36.24 -0.58
CA LEU A 306 -13.82 -35.32 -1.17
C LEU A 306 -14.07 -35.78 -2.62
N ARG A 307 -15.17 -36.52 -2.85
CA ARG A 307 -15.68 -36.75 -4.20
C ARG A 307 -16.27 -35.44 -4.68
N GLY A 308 -15.64 -34.82 -5.68
CA GLY A 308 -16.15 -33.64 -6.35
C GLY A 308 -17.55 -33.91 -6.90
N VAL A 309 -18.51 -33.09 -6.48
CA VAL A 309 -19.82 -33.03 -7.13
C VAL A 309 -19.67 -32.10 -8.32
N ALA A 310 -19.31 -32.66 -9.48
CA ALA A 310 -19.44 -31.97 -10.75
C ALA A 310 -20.94 -31.79 -11.05
N ARG A 311 -21.50 -30.63 -10.70
CA ARG A 311 -22.81 -30.21 -11.22
C ARG A 311 -22.60 -29.80 -12.68
N ARG A 312 -23.06 -30.65 -13.61
CA ARG A 312 -23.19 -30.29 -15.02
C ARG A 312 -24.17 -29.12 -15.14
N ALA A 313 -23.69 -27.98 -15.63
CA ALA A 313 -24.54 -26.91 -16.13
C ALA A 313 -25.28 -27.40 -17.41
N PRO A 314 -26.55 -27.03 -17.62
CA PRO A 314 -27.25 -27.35 -18.86
C PRO A 314 -26.61 -26.58 -20.02
N ARG A 315 -26.24 -27.32 -21.08
CA ARG A 315 -25.74 -26.76 -22.34
C ARG A 315 -26.87 -26.00 -23.03
N THR A 316 -26.85 -24.67 -22.98
CA THR A 316 -27.59 -23.84 -23.93
C THR A 316 -26.87 -23.88 -25.27
N ARG A 317 -27.50 -24.51 -26.28
CA ARG A 317 -27.06 -24.41 -27.68
C ARG A 317 -27.35 -22.99 -28.17
N ALA A 318 -26.33 -22.15 -28.25
CA ALA A 318 -26.41 -20.95 -29.06
C ALA A 318 -26.36 -21.36 -30.54
N HIS A 319 -27.49 -21.21 -31.24
CA HIS A 319 -27.52 -21.27 -32.70
C HIS A 319 -26.75 -20.07 -33.25
N VAL A 320 -25.57 -20.31 -33.82
CA VAL A 320 -24.91 -19.36 -34.71
C VAL A 320 -25.71 -19.32 -36.01
N ARG A 321 -26.58 -18.31 -36.16
CA ARG A 321 -27.18 -17.97 -37.46
C ARG A 321 -26.12 -17.24 -38.29
N GLY A 322 -25.80 -17.81 -39.45
CA GLY A 322 -24.87 -17.24 -40.41
C GLY A 322 -25.29 -15.86 -40.88
N HIS A 323 -24.31 -14.96 -41.01
CA HIS A 323 -24.45 -13.69 -41.70
C HIS A 323 -24.75 -13.92 -43.18
N PRO A 324 -25.81 -13.32 -43.76
CA PRO A 324 -25.89 -13.19 -45.20
C PRO A 324 -24.95 -12.07 -45.66
N ARG A 325 -24.10 -12.40 -46.63
CA ARG A 325 -23.46 -11.41 -47.51
C ARG A 325 -24.55 -10.57 -48.17
N ARG A 326 -24.38 -9.25 -48.19
CA ARG A 326 -25.09 -8.37 -49.12
C ARG A 326 -24.13 -7.42 -49.81
N GLU A 327 -24.46 -7.23 -51.08
CA GLU A 327 -23.70 -6.64 -52.15
C GLU A 327 -23.61 -5.12 -52.09
N ARG A 328 -22.70 -4.61 -52.93
CA ARG A 328 -22.51 -3.22 -53.30
C ARG A 328 -23.82 -2.56 -53.75
N LEU A 329 -24.01 -1.29 -53.35
CA LEU A 329 -24.78 -0.32 -54.12
C LEU A 329 -24.03 1.03 -54.12
N GLN A 330 -23.92 1.59 -55.32
CA GLN A 330 -23.35 2.90 -55.65
C GLN A 330 -24.39 4.03 -55.47
N GLY A 331 -23.91 5.27 -55.31
CA GLY A 331 -24.67 6.54 -55.40
C GLY A 331 -25.22 7.04 -54.05
N SER A 332 -25.19 8.32 -53.67
CA SER A 332 -25.02 9.59 -54.39
C SER A 332 -24.77 10.75 -53.40
N ASP A 333 -24.29 11.89 -53.93
CA ASP A 333 -24.27 13.28 -53.40
C ASP A 333 -23.44 13.61 -52.13
N ARG A 334 -22.31 14.33 -52.21
CA ARG A 334 -22.10 15.76 -52.58
C ARG A 334 -23.03 16.73 -51.84
N GLY A 335 -22.54 17.34 -50.76
CA GLY A 335 -23.10 18.57 -50.21
C GLY A 335 -22.44 19.06 -48.91
N ALA A 336 -21.89 20.28 -48.95
CA ALA A 336 -21.59 21.19 -47.84
C ALA A 336 -20.32 20.98 -46.97
N ARG A 337 -19.20 21.58 -47.43
CA ARG A 337 -18.23 22.30 -46.59
C ARG A 337 -18.01 23.68 -47.23
N ALA A 338 -18.48 24.74 -46.59
CA ALA A 338 -17.75 25.59 -45.64
C ALA A 338 -17.05 26.76 -46.36
N ALA A 339 -17.68 27.93 -46.24
CA ALA A 339 -17.17 29.21 -46.70
C ALA A 339 -16.71 30.06 -45.50
N SER A 340 -15.53 30.68 -45.67
CA SER A 340 -15.05 31.90 -44.99
C SER A 340 -14.61 31.74 -43.52
N ARG A 341 -13.52 32.32 -43.02
CA ARG A 341 -12.82 33.58 -43.37
C ARG A 341 -11.33 33.50 -43.02
N GLN A 342 -10.50 34.06 -43.90
CA GLN A 342 -9.23 34.71 -43.57
C GLN A 342 -9.49 36.07 -42.93
N ARG A 343 -8.57 36.56 -42.10
CA ARG A 343 -7.84 37.83 -42.31
C ARG A 343 -6.72 38.02 -41.29
N ASN A 344 -5.54 38.34 -41.83
CA ASN A 344 -4.43 39.01 -41.16
C ASN A 344 -4.80 40.47 -40.83
N ALA A 345 -4.36 40.93 -39.67
CA ALA A 345 -3.75 42.23 -39.39
C ALA A 345 -2.92 42.08 -38.11
#